data_AF-A0A925MA32-F1
#
_entry.id   AF-A0A925MA32-F1
#
_cell.length_a   1.000
_cell.length_b   1.000
_cell.length_c   1.000
_cell.angle_alpha   90.00
_cell.angle_beta   90.00
_cell.angle_gamma   90.00
#
_symmetry.space_group_name_H-M   'P 1'
#
loop_
_entity.id
_entity.type
_entity.pdbx_description
1 polymer ?
#
loop_
_entity_poly.entity_id
_entity_poly.type
_entity_poly.pdbx_seq_one_letter_code
_entity_poly.pdbx_strand_id
1 'polypeptide(L)' 'MGRPSIRQLESLVAVAETGSFRRAATSLGISQPALS' A
#
# COMPACT_ATOMS: atom_id res chain seq x y z
N MET A 1 8.53 -7.35 16.45
CA MET A 1 7.86 -6.59 15.37
C MET A 1 7.48 -5.23 15.93
N GLY A 2 7.94 -4.14 15.29
CA GLY A 2 7.58 -2.78 15.70
C GLY A 2 6.13 -2.45 15.35
N ARG A 3 5.61 -1.35 15.92
CA ARG A 3 4.30 -0.81 15.52
C ARG A 3 4.37 -0.40 14.04
N PRO A 4 3.38 -0.76 13.21
CA PRO A 4 3.35 -0.30 11.83
C PRO A 4 3.20 1.22 11.79
N SER A 5 3.78 1.85 10.78
CA SER A 5 3.52 3.26 10.49
C SER A 5 2.11 3.42 9.89
N ILE A 6 1.55 4.62 9.97
CA ILE A 6 0.27 4.93 9.32
C ILE A 6 0.35 4.61 7.82
N ARG A 7 1.47 4.93 7.17
CA ARG A 7 1.67 4.64 5.74
C ARG A 7 1.60 3.14 5.43
N GLN A 8 2.08 2.28 6.32
CA GLN A 8 1.95 0.82 6.15
C GLN A 8 0.50 0.35 6.29
N LEU A 9 -0.28 0.98 7.18
CA LEU A 9 -1.72 0.71 7.31
C LEU A 9 -2.49 1.19 6.08
N GLU A 10 -2.19 2.39 5.56
CA GLU A 10 -2.76 2.91 4.31
C GLU A 10 -2.46 2.01 3.12
N SER A 11 -1.21 1.54 2.99
CA SER A 11 -0.80 0.55 1.99
C SER A 11 -1.64 -0.73 2.08
N LEU A 12 -1.86 -1.24 3.29
CA LEU A 12 -2.67 -2.44 3.50
C LEU A 12 -4.13 -2.23 3.07
N VAL A 13 -4.73 -1.10 3.44
CA VAL A 13 -6.10 -0.76 3.05
C VAL A 13 -6.20 -0.63 1.53
N ALA A 14 -5.28 0.08 0.88
CA ALA A 14 -5.29 0.25 -0.57
C ALA A 14 -5.17 -1.09 -1.33
N VAL A 15 -4.37 -2.03 -0.81
CA VAL A 15 -4.27 -3.38 -1.40
C VAL A 15 -5.57 -4.15 -1.21
N ALA A 16 -6.19 -4.07 -0.03
CA ALA A 16 -7.46 -4.74 0.26
C ALA A 16 -8.61 -4.21 -0.64
N GLU A 17 -8.69 -2.90 -0.86
CA GLU A 17 -9.71 -2.28 -1.70
C GLU A 17 -9.55 -2.57 -3.18
N THR A 18 -8.30 -2.63 -3.67
CA THR A 18 -8.03 -2.78 -5.10
C THR A 18 -7.81 -4.23 -5.53
N GLY A 19 -7.51 -5.13 -4.60
CA GLY A 19 -7.11 -6.52 -4.87
C GLY A 19 -5.81 -6.64 -5.68
N SER A 20 -5.02 -5.57 -5.79
CA SER A 20 -3.82 -5.54 -6.65
C SER A 20 -2.78 -4.54 -6.17
N PHE A 21 -1.57 -5.01 -5.87
CA PHE A 21 -0.44 -4.15 -5.50
C PHE A 21 -0.12 -3.06 -6.54
N ARG A 22 -0.27 -3.36 -7.83
CA ARG A 22 -0.06 -2.37 -8.89
C ARG A 22 -1.10 -1.26 -8.82
N ARG A 23 -2.39 -1.61 -8.70
CA ARG A 23 -3.48 -0.63 -8.61
C ARG A 23 -3.42 0.18 -7.31
N ALA A 24 -3.08 -0.46 -6.19
CA ALA A 24 -2.86 0.20 -4.90
C ALA A 24 -1.70 1.20 -4.96
N ALA A 25 -0.59 0.84 -5.62
CA ALA A 25 0.53 1.78 -5.78
C ALA A 25 0.13 2.98 -6.64
N THR A 26 -0.63 2.76 -7.71
CA THR A 26 -1.20 3.83 -8.53
C THR A 26 -2.14 4.73 -7.74
N SER A 27 -3.03 4.19 -6.90
CA SER A 27 -3.94 5.01 -6.08
C SER A 27 -3.23 5.82 -5.01
N LEU A 28 -2.09 5.33 -4.50
CA LEU A 28 -1.24 6.00 -3.52
C LEU A 28 -0.19 6.94 -4.14
N GLY A 29 -0.14 7.07 -5.47
CA GLY A 29 0.81 7.93 -6.16
C GLY A 29 2.28 7.50 -6.00
N ILE A 30 2.54 6.20 -5.82
CA ILE A 30 3.89 5.63 -5.66
C ILE A 30 4.18 4.54 -6.68
N SER A 31 5.45 4.16 -6.80
CA SER A 31 5.83 2.99 -7.58
C SER A 31 5.42 1.71 -6.86
N GLN A 32 5.07 0.65 -7.61
CA GLN A 32 4.72 -0.64 -7.01
C GLN A 32 5.86 -1.25 -6.16
N PRO A 33 7.15 -1.10 -6.50
CA PRO A 33 8.24 -1.50 -5.62
C PRO A 33 8.32 -0.72 -4.31
N ALA A 34 7.84 0.53 -4.25
CA ALA A 34 7.79 1.31 -3.00
C ALA A 34 6.64 0.89 -2.08
N LEU A 35 5.70 0.06 -2.57
CA LEU A 35 4.58 -0.49 -1.81
C LEU A 35 4.89 -1.89 -1.22
N SER A 36 5.73 -2.67 -1.92
CA SER A 36 6.08 -4.07 -1.58
C SER A 36 7.09 -4.21 -0.44
#